data_AF-A0A7K0PZR4-F1
#
_entry.id   AF-A0A7K0PZR4-F1
#
_cell.length_a   1.000
_cell.length_b   1.000
_cell.length_c   1.000
_cell.angle_alpha   90.00
_cell.angle_beta   90.00
_cell.angle_gamma   90.00
#
_symmetry.space_group_name_H-M   'P 1'
#
loop_
_entity.id
_entity.type
_entity.pdbx_description
1 polymer ?
#
loop_
_entity_poly.entity_id
_entity_poly.type
_entity_poly.pdbx_seq_one_letter_code
_entity_poly.pdbx_strand_id
1 'polypeptide(L)'
;ITALQNAGYGPNLDSTPRALPVVTGQDAEIASVALIDQGVQSSTIFKDTRNLAEQAVTAAKAFLEGDEPEANDTETYDNGNKVVPSYLLPVETVFKDDIQSVLVDSGYYTESEVQSGQAD
;
A
#
# COMPACT_ATOMS: atom_id res chain seq x y z
N ILE A 1 3.22 0.74 16.58
CA ILE A 1 2.40 1.74 17.32
C ILE A 1 2.14 1.29 18.76
N THR A 2 1.55 0.11 19.00
CA THR A 2 1.26 -0.41 20.35
C THR A 2 2.45 -0.36 21.32
N ALA A 3 3.64 -0.79 20.87
CA ALA A 3 4.85 -0.73 21.70
C ALA A 3 5.24 0.71 22.09
N LEU A 4 5.03 1.70 21.21
CA LEU A 4 5.31 3.11 21.49
C LEU A 4 4.34 3.64 22.54
N GLN A 5 3.04 3.39 22.38
CA GLN A 5 2.04 3.81 23.36
C GLN A 5 2.31 3.16 24.74
N ASN A 6 2.63 1.87 24.78
CA ASN A 6 3.04 1.17 26.01
C ASN A 6 4.31 1.77 26.65
N ALA A 7 5.20 2.35 25.84
CA ALA A 7 6.41 3.05 26.30
C ALA A 7 6.15 4.52 26.71
N GLY A 8 4.88 4.94 26.76
CA GLY A 8 4.46 6.26 27.23
C GLY A 8 4.46 7.35 26.15
N TYR A 9 4.48 6.98 24.86
CA TYR A 9 4.12 7.92 23.80
C TYR A 9 2.60 8.16 23.81
N GLY A 10 2.19 9.35 23.39
CA GLY A 10 0.79 9.75 23.34
C GLY A 10 -0.02 8.95 22.32
N PRO A 11 -1.36 9.13 22.33
CA PRO A 11 -2.25 8.35 21.46
C PRO A 11 -2.05 8.62 19.96
N ASN A 12 -1.56 9.79 19.56
CA ASN A 12 -1.49 10.22 18.15
C ASN A 12 -0.27 11.12 17.85
N LEU A 13 -0.15 11.56 16.60
CA LEU A 13 0.94 12.40 16.08
C LEU A 13 0.97 13.82 16.67
N ASP A 14 -0.15 14.33 17.19
CA ASP A 14 -0.25 15.68 17.74
C ASP A 14 -0.15 15.74 19.27
N SER A 15 0.15 14.61 19.92
CA SER A 15 0.16 14.51 21.38
C SER A 15 1.32 15.29 22.03
N THR A 16 1.09 15.87 23.21
CA THR A 16 2.13 16.57 24.01
C THR A 16 2.21 16.00 25.44
N PRO A 17 3.39 15.94 26.08
CA PRO A 17 4.69 16.38 25.57
C PRO A 17 5.38 15.35 24.65
N ARG A 18 4.75 14.19 24.40
CA ARG A 18 5.39 13.06 23.71
C ARG A 18 4.50 12.48 22.61
N ALA A 19 4.45 13.15 21.46
CA ALA A 19 3.79 12.69 20.24
C ALA A 19 4.34 11.34 19.76
N LEU A 20 3.51 10.53 19.10
CA LEU A 20 4.02 9.40 18.33
C LEU A 20 5.07 9.90 17.31
N PRO A 21 6.17 9.16 17.10
CA PRO A 21 7.08 9.45 16.01
C PRO A 21 6.36 9.22 14.67
N VAL A 22 6.96 9.70 13.59
CA VAL A 22 6.52 9.33 12.23
C VAL A 22 6.60 7.82 12.08
N VAL A 23 5.46 7.19 11.80
CA VAL A 23 5.36 5.75 11.49
C VAL A 23 4.81 5.61 10.08
N THR A 24 5.63 5.05 9.19
CA THR A 24 5.25 4.70 7.83
C THR A 24 4.75 3.26 7.76
N GLY A 25 4.17 2.88 6.62
CA GLY A 25 3.72 1.52 6.36
C GLY A 25 3.63 1.24 4.86
N GLN A 26 3.12 0.05 4.53
CA GLN A 26 2.88 -0.41 3.17
C GLN A 26 1.56 -1.20 3.16
N ASP A 27 1.02 -1.41 1.96
CA ASP A 27 -0.14 -2.26 1.61
C ASP A 27 -1.50 -1.63 1.85
N ALA A 28 -1.57 -0.46 2.49
CA ALA A 28 -2.83 0.19 2.83
C ALA A 28 -3.83 -0.76 3.50
N GLU A 29 -3.35 -1.65 4.39
CA GLU A 29 -4.22 -2.53 5.17
C GLU A 29 -5.29 -1.71 5.91
N ILE A 30 -6.53 -2.16 5.90
CA ILE A 30 -7.68 -1.40 6.42
C ILE A 30 -7.50 -0.91 7.86
N ALA A 31 -6.90 -1.73 8.73
CA ALA A 31 -6.57 -1.35 10.09
C ALA A 31 -5.54 -0.21 10.14
N SER A 32 -4.54 -0.21 9.26
CA SER A 32 -3.56 0.88 9.14
C SER A 32 -4.18 2.14 8.56
N VAL A 33 -5.07 2.01 7.56
CA VAL A 33 -5.78 3.16 6.95
C VAL A 33 -6.65 3.85 8.00
N ALA A 34 -7.38 3.10 8.83
CA ALA A 34 -8.12 3.65 9.96
C ALA A 34 -7.22 4.38 10.97
N LEU A 35 -6.01 3.86 11.25
CA LEU A 35 -5.04 4.55 12.11
C LEU A 35 -4.50 5.83 11.47
N ILE A 36 -4.34 5.88 10.14
CA ILE A 36 -3.94 7.09 9.42
C ILE A 36 -5.07 8.13 9.49
N ASP A 37 -6.31 7.73 9.26
CA ASP A 37 -7.47 8.61 9.39
C ASP A 37 -7.61 9.18 10.81
N GLN A 38 -7.30 8.37 11.83
CA GLN A 38 -7.29 8.81 13.24
C GLN A 38 -6.05 9.63 13.64
N GLY A 39 -5.10 9.87 12.73
CA GLY A 39 -3.86 10.61 13.00
C GLY A 39 -2.87 9.86 13.90
N VAL A 40 -2.95 8.54 13.97
CA VAL A 40 -2.09 7.66 14.79
C VAL A 40 -0.90 7.16 13.98
N GLN A 41 -1.12 6.75 12.73
CA GLN A 41 -0.08 6.37 11.77
C GLN A 41 0.10 7.49 10.73
N SER A 42 1.33 7.73 10.28
CA SER A 42 1.61 8.88 9.41
C SER A 42 1.29 8.63 7.94
N SER A 43 1.60 7.43 7.44
CA SER A 43 1.40 7.10 6.02
C SER A 43 1.40 5.59 5.78
N THR A 44 0.97 5.22 4.58
CA THR A 44 1.15 3.90 3.98
C THR A 44 1.48 4.03 2.50
N ILE A 45 1.80 2.93 1.85
CA ILE A 45 1.99 2.85 0.39
C ILE A 45 0.88 1.97 -0.16
N PHE A 46 0.01 2.54 -0.99
CA PHE A 46 -0.99 1.82 -1.74
C PHE A 46 -0.35 1.17 -2.98
N LYS A 47 -0.55 -0.15 -3.08
CA LYS A 47 -0.19 -0.97 -4.23
C LYS A 47 -1.46 -1.70 -4.64
N ASP A 48 -2.13 -1.19 -5.68
CA ASP A 48 -3.42 -1.75 -6.09
C ASP A 48 -3.23 -3.19 -6.62
N THR A 49 -3.72 -4.16 -5.86
CA THR A 49 -3.63 -5.58 -6.21
C THR A 49 -4.43 -5.92 -7.46
N ARG A 50 -5.45 -5.11 -7.82
CA ARG A 50 -6.24 -5.27 -9.05
C ARG A 50 -5.36 -5.04 -10.29
N ASN A 51 -4.54 -3.98 -10.27
CA ASN A 51 -3.59 -3.69 -11.35
C ASN A 51 -2.55 -4.82 -11.49
N LEU A 52 -2.06 -5.36 -10.37
CA LEU A 52 -1.11 -6.49 -10.41
C LEU A 52 -1.77 -7.76 -10.95
N ALA A 53 -3.02 -8.04 -10.59
CA ALA A 53 -3.78 -9.16 -11.13
C ALA A 53 -4.01 -9.02 -12.64
N GLU A 54 -4.39 -7.83 -13.12
CA GLU A 54 -4.54 -7.54 -14.56
C GLU A 54 -3.23 -7.76 -15.33
N GLN A 55 -2.10 -7.26 -14.80
CA GLN A 55 -0.81 -7.45 -15.44
C GLN A 55 -0.36 -8.92 -15.41
N ALA A 56 -0.62 -9.65 -14.32
CA ALA A 56 -0.33 -11.07 -14.23
C ALA A 56 -1.15 -11.90 -15.24
N VAL A 57 -2.44 -11.57 -15.41
CA VAL A 57 -3.30 -12.20 -16.42
C VAL A 57 -2.83 -11.88 -17.83
N THR A 58 -2.43 -10.63 -18.09
CA THR A 58 -1.85 -10.21 -19.38
C THR A 58 -0.59 -11.04 -19.69
N ALA A 59 0.30 -11.18 -18.72
CA ALA A 59 1.51 -11.95 -18.90
C ALA A 59 1.25 -13.44 -19.11
N ALA A 60 0.33 -14.02 -18.33
CA ALA A 60 -0.07 -15.41 -18.48
C ALA A 60 -0.69 -15.71 -19.86
N LYS A 61 -1.51 -14.80 -20.40
CA LYS A 61 -2.10 -14.95 -21.73
C LYS A 61 -1.05 -14.94 -22.84
N ALA A 62 -0.10 -14.00 -22.80
CA ALA A 62 0.99 -13.95 -23.78
C ALA A 62 1.73 -15.29 -23.86
N PHE A 63 2.10 -15.85 -22.69
CA PHE A 63 2.76 -17.16 -22.66
C PHE A 63 1.89 -18.30 -23.19
N LEU A 64 0.58 -18.30 -22.94
CA LEU A 64 -0.33 -19.32 -23.46
C LEU A 64 -0.51 -19.23 -24.98
N GLU A 65 -0.37 -18.03 -25.54
CA GLU A 65 -0.44 -17.76 -26.99
C GLU A 65 0.90 -18.02 -27.68
N GLY A 66 1.96 -18.30 -26.91
CA GLY A 66 3.30 -18.59 -27.41
C GLY A 66 4.20 -17.36 -27.55
N ASP A 67 3.75 -16.20 -27.07
CA ASP A 67 4.46 -14.93 -27.06
C ASP A 67 5.17 -14.66 -25.72
N GLU A 68 6.03 -13.64 -25.70
CA GLU A 68 6.64 -13.12 -24.47
C GLU A 68 5.87 -11.87 -24.00
N PRO A 69 5.59 -11.73 -22.71
CA PRO A 69 4.91 -10.54 -22.18
C PRO A 69 5.83 -9.33 -22.20
N GLU A 70 5.23 -8.14 -22.40
CA GLU A 70 5.97 -6.89 -22.35
C GLU A 70 6.54 -6.65 -20.93
N ALA A 71 7.83 -6.30 -20.88
CA ALA A 71 8.54 -5.86 -19.69
C ALA A 71 8.86 -4.37 -19.81
N ASN A 72 8.85 -3.66 -18.68
CA ASN A 72 9.29 -2.26 -18.60
C ASN A 72 10.58 -2.08 -17.78
N ASP A 73 11.11 -3.17 -17.21
CA ASP A 73 12.41 -3.23 -16.56
C ASP A 73 13.12 -4.55 -16.94
N THR A 74 14.30 -4.44 -17.54
CA THR A 74 15.13 -5.57 -17.93
C THR A 74 16.54 -5.47 -17.35
N GLU A 75 16.71 -4.70 -16.26
CA GLU A 75 18.03 -4.38 -15.69
C GLU A 75 18.10 -4.62 -14.18
N THR A 76 17.02 -4.35 -13.44
CA THR A 76 17.06 -4.27 -11.96
C THR A 76 17.02 -5.62 -11.28
N TYR A 77 16.22 -6.57 -11.79
CA TYR A 77 15.88 -7.79 -11.07
C TYR A 77 16.78 -8.98 -11.42
N ASP A 78 18.06 -8.89 -11.04
CA ASP A 78 18.97 -10.05 -11.05
C ASP A 78 18.62 -11.01 -9.91
N ASN A 79 18.22 -12.22 -10.27
CA ASN A 79 17.89 -13.27 -9.30
C ASN A 79 19.08 -14.19 -8.95
N GLY A 80 20.30 -13.81 -9.35
CA GLY A 80 21.54 -14.56 -9.19
C GLY A 80 21.86 -15.51 -10.35
N ASN A 81 20.95 -15.69 -11.31
CA ASN A 81 21.16 -16.51 -12.51
C ASN A 81 21.00 -15.70 -13.80
N LYS A 82 20.01 -14.80 -13.83
CA LYS A 82 19.74 -13.89 -14.93
C LYS A 82 19.03 -12.64 -14.41
N VAL A 83 19.12 -11.57 -15.19
CA VAL A 83 18.20 -10.44 -15.04
C VAL A 83 16.83 -10.87 -15.58
N VAL A 84 15.81 -10.82 -14.72
CA VAL A 84 14.45 -11.24 -15.05
C VAL A 84 13.71 -10.06 -15.69
N PRO A 85 13.25 -10.17 -16.95
CA PRO A 85 12.34 -9.19 -17.53
C PRO A 85 11.10 -9.04 -16.63
N SER A 86 10.89 -7.82 -16.15
CA SER A 86 9.94 -7.50 -15.11
C SER A 86 9.03 -6.35 -15.54
N TYR A 87 7.81 -6.33 -15.02
CA TYR A 87 6.88 -5.24 -15.20
C TYR A 87 6.57 -4.61 -13.84
N LEU A 88 6.97 -3.36 -13.65
CA LEU A 88 6.78 -2.61 -12.42
C LEU A 88 5.56 -1.71 -12.56
N LEU A 89 4.64 -1.84 -11.61
CA LEU A 89 3.49 -0.97 -11.48
C LEU A 89 3.83 0.25 -10.61
N PRO A 90 3.23 1.41 -10.89
CA PRO A 90 3.36 2.56 -10.01
C PRO A 90 2.72 2.26 -8.64
N VAL A 91 3.21 2.93 -7.61
CA VAL A 91 2.70 2.87 -6.25
C VAL A 91 2.38 4.28 -5.77
N GLU A 92 1.46 4.42 -4.83
CA GLU A 92 1.03 5.72 -4.31
C GLU A 92 1.27 5.82 -2.81
N THR A 93 1.91 6.88 -2.36
CA THR A 93 1.97 7.17 -0.91
C THR A 93 0.66 7.76 -0.47
N VAL A 94 0.07 7.19 0.58
CA VAL A 94 -1.21 7.63 1.14
C VAL A 94 -0.98 8.26 2.50
N PHE A 95 -1.24 9.56 2.59
CA PHE A 95 -1.45 10.29 3.84
C PHE A 95 -2.95 10.40 4.11
N LYS A 96 -3.31 10.98 5.27
CA LYS A 96 -4.72 11.14 5.68
C LYS A 96 -5.57 11.83 4.61
N ASP A 97 -5.05 12.89 3.99
CA ASP A 97 -5.79 13.68 3.01
C ASP A 97 -5.97 12.95 1.66
N ASP A 98 -5.20 11.89 1.41
CA ASP A 98 -5.26 11.10 0.18
C ASP A 98 -6.23 9.91 0.27
N ILE A 99 -6.68 9.53 1.48
CA ILE A 99 -7.50 8.33 1.71
C ILE A 99 -8.75 8.34 0.84
N GLN A 100 -9.46 9.47 0.78
CA GLN A 100 -10.69 9.58 0.00
C GLN A 100 -10.41 9.32 -1.49
N SER A 101 -9.48 10.06 -2.09
CA SER A 101 -9.23 9.98 -3.53
C SER A 101 -8.58 8.68 -3.97
N VAL A 102 -7.65 8.13 -3.17
CA VAL A 102 -6.84 6.98 -3.58
C VAL A 102 -7.51 5.66 -3.24
N LEU A 103 -8.19 5.56 -2.09
CA LEU A 103 -8.72 4.28 -1.58
C LEU A 103 -10.24 4.18 -1.69
N VAL A 104 -10.98 5.27 -1.48
CA VAL A 104 -12.44 5.24 -1.48
C VAL A 104 -13.00 5.49 -2.88
N ASP A 105 -12.59 6.58 -3.53
CA ASP A 105 -13.08 6.93 -4.86
C ASP A 105 -12.64 5.92 -5.93
N SER A 106 -11.52 5.21 -5.70
CA SER A 106 -11.08 4.09 -6.54
C SER A 106 -11.88 2.80 -6.32
N GLY A 107 -12.78 2.79 -5.32
CA GLY A 107 -13.59 1.64 -4.94
C GLY A 107 -12.78 0.49 -4.32
N TYR A 108 -11.59 0.76 -3.78
CA TYR A 108 -10.79 -0.27 -3.09
C TYR A 108 -11.35 -0.57 -1.69
N TYR A 109 -11.78 0.47 -0.98
CA TYR A 109 -12.54 0.38 0.27
C TYR A 109 -13.74 1.33 0.25
N THR A 110 -14.72 1.06 1.11
CA THR A 110 -15.79 2.00 1.44
C THR A 110 -15.38 2.93 2.59
N GLU A 111 -16.03 4.09 2.70
CA GLU A 111 -15.84 4.98 3.87
C GLU A 111 -16.13 4.26 5.19
N SER A 112 -17.09 3.33 5.21
CA SER A 112 -17.45 2.60 6.43
C SER A 112 -16.37 1.62 6.88
N GLU A 113 -15.70 0.97 5.93
CA GLU A 113 -14.57 0.08 6.22
C GLU A 113 -13.40 0.90 6.75
N VAL A 114 -13.12 2.06 6.14
CA VAL A 114 -12.08 2.98 6.60
C VAL A 114 -12.35 3.44 8.04
N GLN A 115 -13.57 3.87 8.35
CA GLN A 115 -13.92 4.34 9.69
C GLN A 115 -13.87 3.23 10.74
N SER A 116 -14.29 2.01 10.37
CA SER A 116 -14.31 0.87 11.29
C SER A 116 -12.95 0.16 11.42
N GLY A 117 -12.05 0.33 10.44
CA GLY A 117 -10.80 -0.42 10.35
C GLY A 117 -11.01 -1.91 10.07
N GLN A 118 -12.14 -2.27 9.47
CA GLN A 118 -12.51 -3.65 9.12
C GLN A 118 -12.97 -3.66 7.67
N ALA A 119 -12.45 -4.59 6.88
CA ALA A 119 -12.90 -4.84 5.51
C ALA A 119 -13.75 -6.12 5.50
N ASP A 120 -14.68 -6.20 4.57
CA ASP A 120 -15.58 -7.36 4.39
C ASP A 120 -14.86 -8.64 3.90
#